data_AF-A0A958N4Y8-F1
#
_entry.id   AF-A0A958N4Y8-F1
#
_cell.length_a   1.000
_cell.length_b   1.000
_cell.length_c   1.000
_cell.angle_alpha   90.00
_cell.angle_beta   90.00
_cell.angle_gamma   90.00
#
_symmetry.space_group_name_H-M   'P 1'
#
loop_
_entity.id
_entity.type
_entity.pdbx_description
1 polymer ?
#
loop_
_entity_poly.entity_id
_entity_poly.type
_entity_poly.pdbx_seq_one_letter_code
_entity_poly.pdbx_strand_id
1 'polypeptide(L)'
;MPKQPKQKTNVDKWLERETPHKRKALENASMHFDKNDKLTVNTLEAIYGQESSFGKTRRKRYINGAAGEFQLEKRTAKRMGLAVSSKNDPRFDIDDSSAAAAKYLKTLDSNFSKPTTLSKNLKTIPISSAAKRVKFVIAAYNAGEGRIAKAQKITEESGGDPNNWNDVKENLEAAGASAKKAKEIREYVEKVTAYEKEFSKKSKANKRAKHKTAKRIKKAPKGGHWVTIDGRHIFIED
;
A
#
# COMPACT_ATOMS: atom_id res chain seq x y z
N MET A 1 -8.68 36.57 22.82
CA MET A 1 -9.57 35.43 22.46
C MET A 1 -8.80 34.12 22.65
N PRO A 2 -9.24 33.21 23.53
CA PRO A 2 -8.63 31.88 23.63
C PRO A 2 -8.84 31.12 22.31
N LYS A 3 -7.76 30.61 21.71
CA LYS A 3 -7.82 29.77 20.51
C LYS A 3 -8.60 28.51 20.86
N GLN A 4 -9.72 28.26 20.19
CA GLN A 4 -10.42 26.98 20.35
C GLN A 4 -9.45 25.82 20.06
N PRO A 5 -9.45 24.76 20.88
CA PRO A 5 -8.56 23.63 20.66
C PRO A 5 -8.86 23.02 19.29
N LYS A 6 -7.84 22.92 18.43
CA LYS A 6 -7.99 22.31 17.10
C LYS A 6 -8.47 20.87 17.27
N GLN A 7 -9.53 20.52 16.53
CA GLN A 7 -10.07 19.16 16.53
C GLN A 7 -9.00 18.17 16.06
N LYS A 8 -8.77 17.09 16.83
CA LYS A 8 -7.78 16.06 16.52
C LYS A 8 -8.13 15.34 15.20
N THR A 9 -7.16 15.24 14.30
CA THR A 9 -7.31 14.49 13.05
C THR A 9 -7.33 12.99 13.29
N ASN A 10 -7.62 12.20 12.25
CA ASN A 10 -7.52 10.74 12.35
C ASN A 10 -6.07 10.27 12.57
N VAL A 11 -5.09 11.00 12.01
CA VAL A 11 -3.66 10.74 12.23
C VAL A 11 -3.29 11.01 13.69
N ASP A 12 -3.75 12.12 14.28
CA ASP A 12 -3.54 12.41 15.71
C ASP A 12 -4.09 11.28 16.59
N LYS A 13 -5.33 10.86 16.33
CA LYS A 13 -5.98 9.77 17.06
C LYS A 13 -5.27 8.42 16.90
N TRP A 14 -4.64 8.17 15.75
CA TRP A 14 -3.83 6.96 15.57
C TRP A 14 -2.51 7.06 16.33
N LEU A 15 -1.83 8.21 16.27
CA LEU A 15 -0.53 8.42 16.91
C LEU A 15 -0.60 8.24 18.43
N GLU A 16 -1.75 8.54 19.03
CA GLU A 16 -2.00 8.38 20.47
C GLU A 16 -2.10 6.91 20.92
N ARG A 17 -2.47 6.00 20.03
CA ARG A 17 -2.71 4.57 20.35
C ARG A 17 -1.82 3.61 19.59
N GLU A 18 -0.92 4.14 18.77
CA GLU A 18 0.06 3.33 18.06
C GLU A 18 1.05 2.72 19.06
N THR A 19 1.48 1.49 18.78
CA THR A 19 2.40 0.73 19.64
C THR A 19 3.78 0.65 19.00
N PRO A 20 4.87 0.58 19.79
CA PRO A 20 6.23 0.44 19.26
C PRO A 20 6.38 -0.74 18.28
N HIS A 21 5.69 -1.86 18.53
CA HIS A 21 5.67 -3.02 17.63
C HIS A 21 5.09 -2.67 16.26
N LYS A 22 3.93 -1.98 16.20
CA LYS A 22 3.34 -1.54 14.93
C LYS A 22 4.26 -0.58 14.18
N ARG A 23 4.87 0.41 14.85
CA ARG A 23 5.90 1.25 14.21
C ARG A 23 6.97 0.41 13.57
N LYS A 24 7.47 -0.55 14.34
CA LYS A 24 8.63 -1.33 13.95
C LYS A 24 8.33 -2.24 12.77
N ALA A 25 7.15 -2.84 12.74
CA ALA A 25 6.66 -3.59 11.59
C ALA A 25 6.65 -2.71 10.33
N LEU A 26 6.06 -1.51 10.38
CA LEU A 26 6.01 -0.59 9.25
C LEU A 26 7.40 -0.08 8.82
N GLU A 27 8.28 0.24 9.77
CA GLU A 27 9.67 0.62 9.49
C GLU A 27 10.44 -0.53 8.82
N ASN A 28 10.29 -1.75 9.32
CA ASN A 28 10.94 -2.93 8.74
C ASN A 28 10.41 -3.21 7.34
N ALA A 29 9.10 -3.12 7.13
CA ALA A 29 8.50 -3.25 5.81
C ALA A 29 9.02 -2.20 4.82
N SER A 30 9.25 -0.96 5.28
CA SER A 30 9.80 0.11 4.44
C SER A 30 11.20 -0.17 3.88
N MET A 31 11.93 -1.15 4.42
CA MET A 31 13.22 -1.64 3.89
C MET A 31 13.10 -2.28 2.49
N HIS A 32 11.89 -2.54 2.00
CA HIS A 32 11.66 -2.94 0.60
C HIS A 32 11.71 -1.77 -0.39
N PHE A 33 11.71 -0.52 0.09
CA PHE A 33 11.84 0.67 -0.74
C PHE A 33 13.30 1.07 -0.90
N ASP A 34 13.62 1.85 -1.94
CA ASP A 34 14.98 2.29 -2.23
C ASP A 34 15.05 3.74 -2.74
N LYS A 35 16.25 4.19 -3.12
CA LYS A 35 16.48 5.57 -3.57
C LYS A 35 15.80 5.93 -4.90
N ASN A 36 15.36 4.95 -5.68
CA ASN A 36 14.74 5.16 -6.99
C ASN A 36 13.23 5.45 -6.89
N ASP A 37 12.65 5.22 -5.72
CA ASP A 37 11.26 5.54 -5.40
C ASP A 37 11.16 6.67 -4.35
N LYS A 38 9.95 7.22 -4.21
CA LYS A 38 9.61 8.19 -3.15
C LYS A 38 8.77 7.59 -2.04
N LEU A 39 8.65 6.26 -2.00
CA LEU A 39 7.89 5.54 -0.99
C LEU A 39 8.67 5.53 0.33
N THR A 40 7.96 5.66 1.45
CA THR A 40 8.55 5.68 2.80
C THR A 40 7.66 4.93 3.79
N VAL A 41 8.11 4.81 5.03
CA VAL A 41 7.25 4.34 6.13
C VAL A 41 5.97 5.17 6.26
N ASN A 42 6.00 6.48 5.96
CA ASN A 42 4.79 7.31 6.01
C ASN A 42 3.79 6.96 4.90
N THR A 43 4.25 6.46 3.76
CA THR A 43 3.38 5.89 2.73
C THR A 43 2.67 4.65 3.26
N LEU A 44 3.37 3.78 3.99
CA LEU A 44 2.77 2.59 4.62
C LEU A 44 1.78 2.96 5.72
N GLU A 45 2.10 3.94 6.57
CA GLU A 45 1.17 4.46 7.59
C GLU A 45 -0.10 5.05 6.96
N ALA A 46 0.03 5.77 5.85
CA ALA A 46 -1.10 6.35 5.12
C ALA A 46 -2.00 5.29 4.49
N ILE A 47 -1.43 4.28 3.82
CA ILE A 47 -2.16 3.14 3.26
C ILE A 47 -2.82 2.34 4.39
N TYR A 48 -2.11 2.02 5.47
CA TYR A 48 -2.68 1.36 6.66
C TYR A 48 -3.89 2.11 7.20
N GLY A 49 -3.77 3.44 7.32
CA GLY A 49 -4.82 4.32 7.78
C GLY A 49 -6.05 4.28 6.90
N GLN A 50 -5.86 4.35 5.59
CA GLN A 50 -6.93 4.35 4.60
C GLN A 50 -7.60 2.97 4.45
N GLU A 51 -6.85 1.88 4.42
CA GLU A 51 -7.36 0.52 4.17
C GLU A 51 -8.14 -0.04 5.36
N SER A 52 -7.68 0.22 6.58
CA SER A 52 -8.25 -0.39 7.79
C SER A 52 -8.90 0.61 8.74
N SER A 53 -9.09 1.85 8.30
CA SER A 53 -9.51 2.95 9.18
C SER A 53 -8.66 3.00 10.44
N PHE A 54 -7.34 2.92 10.25
CA PHE A 54 -6.36 2.83 11.34
C PHE A 54 -6.58 1.60 12.26
N GLY A 55 -6.85 0.44 11.67
CA GLY A 55 -7.08 -0.84 12.37
C GLY A 55 -8.47 -1.03 12.98
N LYS A 56 -9.42 -0.10 12.75
CA LYS A 56 -10.80 -0.19 13.25
C LYS A 56 -11.68 -1.08 12.38
N THR A 57 -11.47 -1.08 11.07
CA THR A 57 -12.26 -1.84 10.10
C THR A 57 -11.42 -3.01 9.59
N ARG A 58 -11.31 -4.07 10.39
CA ARG A 58 -10.75 -5.35 9.94
C ARG A 58 -11.89 -6.23 9.44
N ARG A 59 -11.81 -6.71 8.19
CA ARG A 59 -12.70 -7.79 7.73
C ARG A 59 -12.45 -9.04 8.58
N LYS A 60 -13.47 -9.86 8.82
CA LYS A 60 -13.32 -11.12 9.55
C LYS A 60 -12.36 -12.05 8.78
N ARG A 61 -11.60 -12.86 9.52
CA ARG A 61 -10.76 -13.94 8.94
C ARG A 61 -11.65 -14.86 8.10
N TYR A 62 -11.08 -15.47 7.06
CA TYR A 62 -11.73 -16.49 6.21
C TYR A 62 -12.79 -16.02 5.21
N ILE A 63 -13.06 -14.71 5.08
CA ILE A 63 -13.90 -14.19 3.98
C ILE A 63 -13.08 -14.10 2.68
N ASN A 64 -13.70 -14.45 1.55
CA ASN A 64 -13.11 -14.25 0.22
C ASN A 64 -12.83 -12.77 -0.05
N GLY A 65 -11.69 -12.47 -0.66
CA GLY A 65 -11.27 -11.12 -1.04
C GLY A 65 -10.15 -10.54 -0.17
N ALA A 66 -9.98 -9.23 -0.28
CA ALA A 66 -9.08 -8.40 0.51
C ALA A 66 -9.25 -8.61 2.03
N ALA A 67 -8.13 -8.74 2.75
CA ALA A 67 -8.11 -8.98 4.18
C ALA A 67 -6.91 -8.32 4.88
N GLY A 68 -6.96 -8.26 6.22
CA GLY A 68 -5.90 -7.66 7.02
C GLY A 68 -5.92 -6.14 7.04
N GLU A 69 -4.90 -5.53 7.65
CA GLU A 69 -4.80 -4.07 7.78
C GLU A 69 -4.46 -3.36 6.46
N PHE A 70 -3.88 -4.10 5.52
CA PHE A 70 -3.51 -3.61 4.20
C PHE A 70 -4.48 -4.06 3.10
N GLN A 71 -5.57 -4.77 3.47
CA GLN A 71 -6.61 -5.23 2.55
C GLN A 71 -6.03 -5.98 1.33
N LEU A 72 -5.09 -6.89 1.56
CA LEU A 72 -4.44 -7.64 0.49
C LEU A 72 -5.34 -8.77 -0.01
N GLU A 73 -5.58 -8.78 -1.32
CA GLU A 73 -6.20 -9.91 -2.01
C GLU A 73 -5.35 -11.18 -1.84
N LYS A 74 -6.00 -12.35 -1.69
CA LYS A 74 -5.29 -13.62 -1.44
C LYS A 74 -4.24 -13.93 -2.50
N ARG A 75 -4.54 -13.65 -3.78
CA ARG A 75 -3.59 -13.82 -4.90
C ARG A 75 -2.40 -12.87 -4.78
N THR A 76 -2.64 -11.62 -4.40
CA THR A 76 -1.58 -10.61 -4.21
C THR A 76 -0.70 -10.97 -3.03
N ALA A 77 -1.29 -11.33 -1.88
CA ALA A 77 -0.57 -11.79 -0.70
C ALA A 77 0.37 -12.96 -1.03
N LYS A 78 -0.14 -14.00 -1.73
CA LYS A 78 0.67 -15.12 -2.19
C LYS A 78 1.79 -14.70 -3.15
N ARG A 79 1.50 -13.84 -4.13
CA ARG A 79 2.50 -13.29 -5.06
C ARG A 79 3.61 -12.51 -4.32
N MET A 80 3.28 -11.87 -3.20
CA MET A 80 4.24 -11.13 -2.35
C MET A 80 4.97 -12.02 -1.32
N GLY A 81 4.70 -13.33 -1.34
CA GLY A 81 5.43 -14.34 -0.57
C GLY A 81 4.72 -14.81 0.70
N LEU A 82 3.44 -14.46 0.92
CA LEU A 82 2.69 -14.98 2.08
C LEU A 82 2.12 -16.38 1.80
N ALA A 83 2.30 -17.28 2.75
CA ALA A 83 1.71 -18.62 2.72
C ALA A 83 0.29 -18.60 3.29
N VAL A 84 -0.68 -18.14 2.49
CA VAL A 84 -2.09 -18.05 2.92
C VAL A 84 -2.81 -19.38 2.74
N SER A 85 -3.22 -20.00 3.85
CA SER A 85 -4.00 -21.25 3.93
C SER A 85 -5.29 -21.05 4.76
N SER A 86 -6.06 -22.11 4.94
CA SER A 86 -7.21 -22.12 5.88
C SER A 86 -6.78 -22.26 7.34
N LYS A 87 -5.55 -22.73 7.62
CA LYS A 87 -5.01 -22.88 8.97
C LYS A 87 -4.30 -21.62 9.46
N ASN A 88 -3.60 -20.92 8.55
CA ASN A 88 -2.92 -19.66 8.85
C ASN A 88 -3.14 -18.63 7.74
N ASP A 89 -3.46 -17.40 8.14
CA ASP A 89 -3.63 -16.27 7.24
C ASP A 89 -2.76 -15.09 7.68
N PRO A 90 -1.48 -15.05 7.22
CA PRO A 90 -0.52 -13.99 7.55
C PRO A 90 -0.94 -12.58 7.11
N ARG A 91 -2.05 -12.44 6.37
CA ARG A 91 -2.61 -11.12 6.07
C ARG A 91 -3.09 -10.40 7.33
N PHE A 92 -3.36 -11.12 8.42
CA PHE A 92 -3.77 -10.56 9.71
C PHE A 92 -2.63 -10.36 10.70
N ASP A 93 -1.41 -10.68 10.29
CA ASP A 93 -0.19 -10.42 11.05
C ASP A 93 0.41 -9.09 10.55
N ILE A 94 0.72 -8.17 11.46
CA ILE A 94 1.14 -6.82 11.06
C ILE A 94 2.53 -6.80 10.41
N ASP A 95 3.44 -7.68 10.84
CA ASP A 95 4.79 -7.77 10.28
C ASP A 95 4.73 -8.35 8.86
N ASP A 96 4.01 -9.46 8.70
CA ASP A 96 3.88 -10.14 7.40
C ASP A 96 3.06 -9.31 6.41
N SER A 97 1.91 -8.76 6.84
CA SER A 97 1.03 -7.98 5.97
C SER A 97 1.69 -6.66 5.52
N SER A 98 2.39 -5.96 6.41
CA SER A 98 3.11 -4.74 6.06
C SER A 98 4.26 -5.02 5.10
N ALA A 99 5.04 -6.09 5.31
CA ALA A 99 6.10 -6.49 4.39
C ALA A 99 5.54 -6.85 3.00
N ALA A 100 4.43 -7.58 2.94
CA ALA A 100 3.76 -7.91 1.69
C ALA A 100 3.21 -6.66 0.97
N ALA A 101 2.62 -5.71 1.70
CA ALA A 101 2.15 -4.45 1.14
C ALA A 101 3.29 -3.60 0.59
N ALA A 102 4.41 -3.50 1.31
CA ALA A 102 5.59 -2.78 0.85
C ALA A 102 6.19 -3.39 -0.44
N LYS A 103 6.31 -4.72 -0.51
CA LYS A 103 6.72 -5.41 -1.76
C LYS A 103 5.76 -5.12 -2.90
N TYR A 104 4.46 -5.05 -2.64
CA TYR A 104 3.48 -4.77 -3.67
C TYR A 104 3.60 -3.34 -4.19
N LEU A 105 3.67 -2.35 -3.29
CA LEU A 105 3.92 -0.95 -3.65
C LEU A 105 5.22 -0.77 -4.44
N LYS A 106 6.30 -1.47 -4.03
CA LYS A 106 7.57 -1.46 -4.77
C LYS A 106 7.44 -2.07 -6.17
N THR A 107 6.69 -3.16 -6.30
CA THR A 107 6.39 -3.79 -7.59
C THR A 107 5.64 -2.82 -8.51
N LEU A 108 4.62 -2.15 -7.99
CA LEU A 108 3.86 -1.13 -8.71
C LEU A 108 4.76 0.03 -9.15
N ASP A 109 5.60 0.56 -8.25
CA ASP A 109 6.56 1.62 -8.57
C ASP A 109 7.50 1.22 -9.71
N SER A 110 8.06 0.01 -9.63
CA SER A 110 8.88 -0.57 -10.69
C SER A 110 8.10 -0.67 -12.01
N ASN A 111 6.87 -1.16 -11.97
CA ASN A 111 6.04 -1.34 -13.16
C ASN A 111 5.73 -0.01 -13.87
N PHE A 112 5.55 1.08 -13.12
CA PHE A 112 5.34 2.42 -13.71
C PHE A 112 6.65 3.17 -13.99
N SER A 113 7.81 2.68 -13.55
CA SER A 113 9.11 3.32 -13.82
C SER A 113 9.67 3.02 -15.21
N LYS A 114 9.16 1.97 -15.87
CA LYS A 114 9.62 1.48 -17.16
C LYS A 114 8.46 0.82 -17.92
N PRO A 115 8.57 0.62 -19.25
CA PRO A 115 7.53 -0.07 -20.00
C PRO A 115 7.39 -1.49 -19.47
N THR A 116 6.24 -1.82 -18.90
CA THR A 116 5.98 -3.12 -18.28
C THR A 116 4.75 -3.72 -18.92
N THR A 117 4.91 -4.89 -19.54
CA THR A 117 3.79 -5.66 -20.09
C THR A 117 2.97 -6.26 -18.96
N LEU A 118 1.68 -5.94 -18.94
CA LEU A 118 0.66 -6.46 -18.04
C LEU A 118 -0.15 -7.55 -18.76
N SER A 119 -1.40 -7.78 -18.35
CA SER A 119 -2.31 -8.71 -19.04
C SER A 119 -2.71 -8.21 -20.44
N LYS A 120 -2.97 -9.13 -21.37
CA LYS A 120 -3.57 -8.86 -22.69
C LYS A 120 -2.80 -7.81 -23.52
N ASN A 121 -1.47 -7.87 -23.49
CA ASN A 121 -0.56 -6.95 -24.19
C ASN A 121 -0.67 -5.47 -23.79
N LEU A 122 -1.40 -5.15 -22.71
CA LEU A 122 -1.42 -3.80 -22.14
C LEU A 122 -0.05 -3.48 -21.55
N LYS A 123 0.49 -2.28 -21.79
CA LYS A 123 1.76 -1.81 -21.22
C LYS A 123 1.53 -0.57 -20.36
N THR A 124 2.33 -0.41 -19.32
CA THR A 124 2.44 0.88 -18.61
C THR A 124 3.14 1.91 -19.49
N ILE A 125 2.74 3.18 -19.37
CA ILE A 125 3.51 4.31 -19.91
C ILE A 125 4.50 4.77 -18.80
N PRO A 126 5.81 4.82 -19.06
CA PRO A 126 6.81 5.07 -18.02
C PRO A 126 6.74 6.49 -17.46
N ILE A 127 6.76 6.60 -16.12
CA ILE A 127 6.82 7.86 -15.39
C ILE A 127 8.20 7.98 -14.74
N SER A 128 9.12 8.69 -15.41
CA SER A 128 10.50 8.85 -14.94
C SER A 128 10.59 9.57 -13.59
N SER A 129 9.73 10.57 -13.36
CA SER A 129 9.69 11.28 -12.08
C SER A 129 9.06 10.41 -10.99
N ALA A 130 9.90 9.95 -10.06
CA ALA A 130 9.43 9.21 -8.89
C ALA A 130 8.41 9.99 -8.06
N ALA A 131 8.49 11.33 -8.03
CA ALA A 131 7.52 12.17 -7.35
C ALA A 131 6.14 12.15 -8.02
N LYS A 132 6.08 12.18 -9.36
CA LYS A 132 4.81 12.03 -10.10
C LYS A 132 4.26 10.61 -9.95
N ARG A 133 5.14 9.60 -10.02
CA ARG A 133 4.78 8.18 -10.03
C ARG A 133 4.07 7.69 -8.76
N VAL A 134 4.35 8.28 -7.59
CA VAL A 134 3.70 7.88 -6.32
C VAL A 134 2.17 7.88 -6.42
N LYS A 135 1.56 8.86 -7.09
CA LYS A 135 0.10 8.90 -7.25
C LYS A 135 -0.45 7.72 -8.06
N PHE A 136 0.28 7.29 -9.09
CA PHE A 136 -0.07 6.14 -9.91
C PHE A 136 0.08 4.83 -9.14
N VAL A 137 1.12 4.72 -8.31
CA VAL A 137 1.33 3.58 -7.40
C VAL A 137 0.18 3.46 -6.40
N ILE A 138 -0.19 4.56 -5.74
CA ILE A 138 -1.31 4.61 -4.79
C ILE A 138 -2.63 4.26 -5.50
N ALA A 139 -2.88 4.82 -6.69
CA ALA A 139 -4.07 4.50 -7.47
C ALA A 139 -4.13 3.02 -7.87
N ALA A 140 -3.00 2.46 -8.32
CA ALA A 140 -2.90 1.06 -8.73
C ALA A 140 -3.00 0.09 -7.55
N TYR A 141 -2.62 0.51 -6.34
CA TYR A 141 -2.85 -0.28 -5.13
C TYR A 141 -4.35 -0.51 -4.90
N ASN A 142 -5.18 0.54 -5.05
CA ASN A 142 -6.64 0.47 -4.88
C ASN A 142 -7.39 -0.11 -6.09
N ALA A 143 -6.91 0.19 -7.31
CA ALA A 143 -7.65 -0.07 -8.55
C ALA A 143 -7.08 -1.20 -9.40
N GLY A 144 -5.86 -1.66 -9.11
CA GLY A 144 -5.08 -2.52 -9.97
C GLY A 144 -4.36 -1.75 -11.09
N GLU A 145 -3.10 -2.14 -11.33
CA GLU A 145 -2.20 -1.53 -12.32
C GLU A 145 -2.74 -1.52 -13.75
N GLY A 146 -3.49 -2.55 -14.16
CA GLY A 146 -4.07 -2.63 -15.51
C GLY A 146 -5.09 -1.52 -15.78
N ARG A 147 -5.90 -1.13 -14.79
CA ARG A 147 -6.86 -0.04 -14.97
C ARG A 147 -6.15 1.30 -15.12
N ILE A 148 -5.12 1.53 -14.33
CA ILE A 148 -4.33 2.76 -14.37
C ILE A 148 -3.53 2.84 -15.69
N ALA A 149 -2.91 1.74 -16.14
CA ALA A 149 -2.22 1.68 -17.41
C ALA A 149 -3.16 1.92 -18.60
N LYS A 150 -4.40 1.40 -18.56
CA LYS A 150 -5.41 1.69 -19.57
C LYS A 150 -5.82 3.17 -19.55
N ALA A 151 -5.97 3.78 -18.38
CA ALA A 151 -6.25 5.21 -18.26
C ALA A 151 -5.09 6.07 -18.79
N GLN A 152 -3.83 5.68 -18.55
CA GLN A 152 -2.66 6.33 -19.15
C GLN A 152 -2.76 6.32 -20.68
N LYS A 153 -3.01 5.14 -21.26
CA LYS A 153 -3.12 4.98 -22.72
C LYS A 153 -4.23 5.86 -23.32
N ILE A 154 -5.42 5.87 -22.72
CA ILE A 154 -6.53 6.71 -23.19
C ILE A 154 -6.19 8.20 -23.06
N THR A 155 -5.47 8.59 -22.01
CA THR A 155 -5.03 9.99 -21.82
C THR A 155 -4.09 10.42 -22.93
N GLU A 156 -3.12 9.58 -23.29
CA GLU A 156 -2.20 9.81 -24.41
C GLU A 156 -2.96 9.89 -25.75
N GLU A 157 -3.86 8.94 -26.03
CA GLU A 157 -4.70 8.91 -27.25
C GLU A 157 -5.61 10.14 -27.36
N SER A 158 -6.01 10.72 -26.24
CA SER A 158 -6.87 11.92 -26.18
C SER A 158 -6.07 13.23 -26.16
N GLY A 159 -4.73 13.18 -26.27
CA GLY A 159 -3.86 14.37 -26.28
C GLY A 159 -3.49 14.96 -24.92
N GLY A 160 -3.81 14.30 -23.80
CA GLY A 160 -3.39 14.70 -22.46
C GLY A 160 -2.00 14.16 -22.05
N ASP A 161 -1.49 14.54 -20.87
CA ASP A 161 -0.21 14.01 -20.36
C ASP A 161 -0.42 12.68 -19.59
N PRO A 162 -0.02 11.51 -20.13
CA PRO A 162 -0.16 10.21 -19.46
C PRO A 162 0.73 10.05 -18.22
N ASN A 163 1.63 11.01 -17.96
CA ASN A 163 2.48 11.09 -16.78
C ASN A 163 1.95 12.08 -15.73
N ASN A 164 0.86 12.79 -16.01
CA ASN A 164 0.19 13.68 -15.07
C ASN A 164 -1.06 13.01 -14.48
N TRP A 165 -1.06 12.80 -13.16
CA TRP A 165 -2.22 12.21 -12.48
C TRP A 165 -3.51 13.01 -12.68
N ASN A 166 -3.42 14.35 -12.79
CA ASN A 166 -4.61 15.18 -12.96
C ASN A 166 -5.30 14.95 -14.31
N ASP A 167 -4.56 14.54 -15.33
CA ASP A 167 -5.11 14.23 -16.65
C ASP A 167 -5.60 12.77 -16.67
N VAL A 168 -4.77 11.86 -16.14
CA VAL A 168 -5.08 10.42 -16.14
C VAL A 168 -6.31 10.07 -15.32
N LYS A 169 -6.54 10.76 -14.19
CA LYS A 169 -7.69 10.48 -13.32
C LYS A 169 -9.04 10.80 -13.98
N GLU A 170 -9.06 11.65 -15.01
CA GLU A 170 -10.29 11.96 -15.76
C GLU A 170 -10.71 10.78 -16.65
N ASN A 171 -9.74 9.99 -17.11
CA ASN A 171 -9.96 8.84 -18.01
C ASN A 171 -10.23 7.49 -17.31
N LEU A 172 -10.44 7.49 -15.99
CA LEU A 172 -10.70 6.25 -15.22
C LEU A 172 -11.97 5.52 -15.68
N GLU A 173 -13.01 6.27 -16.05
CA GLU A 173 -14.30 5.69 -16.49
C GLU A 173 -14.18 5.07 -17.89
N ALA A 174 -13.53 5.77 -18.82
CA ALA A 174 -13.17 5.23 -20.13
C ALA A 174 -12.24 4.00 -20.01
N ALA A 175 -11.42 3.94 -18.96
CA ALA A 175 -10.62 2.77 -18.62
C ALA A 175 -11.43 1.60 -18.01
N GLY A 176 -12.76 1.73 -17.92
CA GLY A 176 -13.68 0.68 -17.47
C GLY A 176 -13.91 0.64 -15.96
N ALA A 177 -13.64 1.72 -15.22
CA ALA A 177 -14.24 1.89 -13.90
C ALA A 177 -15.67 2.42 -14.04
N SER A 178 -16.58 2.00 -13.17
CA SER A 178 -17.86 2.70 -13.01
C SER A 178 -17.62 4.09 -12.42
N ALA A 179 -18.56 5.03 -12.61
CA ALA A 179 -18.47 6.37 -12.01
C ALA A 179 -18.20 6.32 -10.49
N LYS A 180 -18.86 5.40 -9.78
CA LYS A 180 -18.63 5.16 -8.35
C LYS A 180 -17.18 4.74 -8.06
N LYS A 181 -16.64 3.79 -8.83
CA LYS A 181 -15.26 3.30 -8.63
C LYS A 181 -14.24 4.36 -9.05
N ALA A 182 -14.49 5.13 -10.11
CA ALA A 182 -13.61 6.24 -10.50
C ALA A 182 -13.54 7.30 -9.40
N LYS A 183 -14.69 7.70 -8.84
CA LYS A 183 -14.75 8.58 -7.67
C LYS A 183 -13.98 8.02 -6.47
N GLU A 184 -14.19 6.74 -6.14
CA GLU A 184 -13.47 6.06 -5.06
C GLU A 184 -11.95 6.12 -5.25
N ILE A 185 -11.45 5.87 -6.46
CA ILE A 185 -10.01 5.89 -6.77
C ILE A 185 -9.44 7.31 -6.60
N ARG A 186 -10.14 8.33 -7.10
CA ARG A 186 -9.74 9.74 -6.97
C ARG A 186 -9.63 10.13 -5.49
N GLU A 187 -10.67 9.86 -4.72
CA GLU A 187 -10.69 10.14 -3.28
C GLU A 187 -9.62 9.33 -2.51
N TYR A 188 -9.37 8.09 -2.91
CA TYR A 188 -8.36 7.24 -2.29
C TYR A 188 -6.96 7.86 -2.44
N VAL A 189 -6.60 8.30 -3.65
CA VAL A 189 -5.31 8.96 -3.90
C VAL A 189 -5.18 10.25 -3.09
N GLU A 190 -6.25 11.06 -3.04
CA GLU A 190 -6.28 12.30 -2.26
C GLU A 190 -6.11 12.05 -0.76
N LYS A 191 -6.88 11.12 -0.19
CA LYS A 191 -6.84 10.77 1.24
C LYS A 191 -5.48 10.20 1.65
N VAL A 192 -4.93 9.26 0.88
CA VAL A 192 -3.62 8.67 1.18
C VAL A 192 -2.52 9.72 1.09
N THR A 193 -2.52 10.57 0.06
CA THR A 193 -1.52 11.65 -0.08
C THR A 193 -1.62 12.66 1.07
N ALA A 194 -2.85 12.97 1.51
CA ALA A 194 -3.08 13.86 2.66
C ALA A 194 -2.58 13.24 3.97
N TYR A 195 -2.88 11.96 4.23
CA TYR A 195 -2.36 11.24 5.38
C TYR A 195 -0.84 11.15 5.35
N GLU A 196 -0.23 10.82 4.21
CA GLU A 196 1.22 10.76 4.08
C GLU A 196 1.88 12.11 4.41
N LYS A 197 1.32 13.21 3.88
CA LYS A 197 1.79 14.57 4.19
C LYS A 197 1.68 14.88 5.68
N GLU A 198 0.60 14.46 6.32
CA GLU A 198 0.40 14.67 7.76
C GLU A 198 1.37 13.81 8.60
N PHE A 199 1.50 12.52 8.30
CA PHE A 199 2.46 11.61 8.93
C PHE A 199 3.89 12.08 8.75
N SER A 200 4.24 12.66 7.60
CA SER A 200 5.57 13.21 7.37
C SER A 200 5.95 14.30 8.38
N LYS A 201 4.98 14.98 8.98
CA LYS A 201 5.18 16.02 9.98
C LYS A 201 5.10 15.51 11.41
N LYS A 202 4.26 14.50 11.65
CA LYS A 202 3.85 14.09 13.00
C LYS A 202 4.35 12.71 13.45
N SER A 203 4.63 11.79 12.52
CA SER A 203 5.04 10.43 12.87
C SER A 203 6.45 10.40 13.45
N LYS A 204 6.63 9.57 14.47
CA LYS A 204 7.94 9.23 15.07
C LYS A 204 8.67 8.14 14.28
N ALA A 205 8.07 7.57 13.24
CA ALA A 205 8.66 6.49 12.46
C ALA A 205 9.93 6.94 11.72
N ASN A 206 10.94 6.08 11.73
CA ASN A 206 12.21 6.37 11.09
C ASN A 206 12.12 6.22 9.57
N LYS A 207 11.99 7.35 8.87
CA LYS A 207 11.95 7.39 7.39
C LYS A 207 13.22 6.86 6.72
N ARG A 208 14.36 6.89 7.41
CA ARG A 208 15.63 6.33 6.92
C ARG A 208 15.69 4.81 7.07
N ALA A 209 14.69 4.18 7.69
CA ALA A 209 14.63 2.71 7.79
C ALA A 209 14.68 2.04 6.42
N LYS A 210 14.15 2.67 5.36
CA LYS A 210 14.25 2.18 3.98
C LYS A 210 15.67 1.95 3.46
N HIS A 211 16.67 2.62 4.04
CA HIS A 211 18.07 2.46 3.66
C HIS A 211 18.79 1.32 4.40
N LYS A 212 18.08 0.61 5.28
CA LYS A 212 18.58 -0.57 5.99
C LYS A 212 18.25 -1.83 5.20
N THR A 213 19.02 -2.88 5.46
CA THR A 213 18.76 -4.21 4.85
C THR A 213 17.49 -4.82 5.43
N ALA A 214 16.54 -5.16 4.56
CA ALA A 214 15.35 -5.91 4.94
C ALA A 214 15.74 -7.28 5.51
N LYS A 215 15.22 -7.62 6.70
CA LYS A 215 15.39 -8.97 7.24
C LYS A 215 14.69 -9.98 6.34
N ARG A 216 15.36 -11.08 6.00
CA ARG A 216 14.74 -12.17 5.24
C ARG A 216 13.72 -12.87 6.14
N ILE A 217 12.44 -12.81 5.78
CA ILE A 217 11.41 -13.61 6.45
C ILE A 217 11.75 -15.08 6.18
N LYS A 218 11.98 -15.86 7.24
CA LYS A 218 12.25 -17.29 7.11
C LYS A 218 10.99 -17.96 6.54
N LYS A 219 11.15 -18.77 5.49
CA LYS A 219 10.05 -19.65 5.05
C LYS A 219 9.69 -20.55 6.23
N ALA A 220 8.39 -20.74 6.48
CA ALA A 220 7.93 -21.72 7.45
C ALA A 220 8.44 -23.12 7.03
N PRO A 221 9.02 -23.89 7.97
CA PRO A 221 9.21 -25.34 7.79
C PRO A 221 7.91 -26.03 7.36
N LYS A 222 8.03 -27.22 6.76
CA LYS A 222 6.85 -28.08 6.52
C LYS A 222 6.23 -28.46 7.87
N GLY A 223 4.90 -28.53 7.95
CA GLY A 223 4.20 -28.98 9.15
C GLY A 223 3.96 -27.89 10.21
N GLY A 224 3.93 -26.62 9.83
CA GLY A 224 3.56 -25.55 10.74
C GLY A 224 3.54 -24.18 10.08
N HIS A 225 3.36 -23.14 10.90
CA HIS A 225 3.19 -21.77 10.46
C HIS A 225 3.77 -20.75 11.44
N TRP A 226 4.17 -19.57 10.93
CA TRP A 226 4.65 -18.46 11.77
C TRP A 226 3.48 -17.62 12.27
N VAL A 227 3.56 -17.19 13.53
CA VAL A 227 2.68 -16.19 14.16
C VAL A 227 3.53 -15.20 14.93
N THR A 228 3.21 -13.91 14.86
CA THR A 228 3.84 -12.89 15.72
C THR A 228 3.07 -12.71 17.01
N ILE A 229 3.72 -12.99 18.15
CA ILE A 229 3.21 -12.69 19.50
C ILE A 229 4.17 -11.68 20.13
N ASP A 230 3.66 -10.51 20.53
CA ASP A 230 4.44 -9.42 21.14
C ASP A 230 5.74 -9.06 20.39
N GLY A 231 5.66 -9.02 19.05
CA GLY A 231 6.79 -8.71 18.17
C GLY A 231 7.80 -9.84 17.99
N ARG A 232 7.52 -11.04 18.50
CA ARG A 232 8.33 -12.25 18.30
C ARG A 232 7.63 -13.17 17.31
N HIS A 233 8.32 -13.50 16.21
CA HIS A 233 7.86 -14.54 15.29
C HIS A 233 8.11 -15.91 15.93
N ILE A 234 7.02 -16.61 16.24
CA ILE A 234 7.00 -17.94 16.83
C ILE A 234 6.48 -18.92 15.77
N PHE A 235 7.16 -20.07 15.64
CA PHE A 235 6.69 -21.14 14.78
C PHE A 235 5.75 -22.04 15.58
N ILE A 236 4.58 -22.33 15.02
CA ILE A 236 3.57 -23.21 15.58
C ILE A 236 3.44 -24.41 14.66
N GLU A 237 3.59 -25.62 15.19
CA GLU A 237 3.36 -26.86 14.44
C GLU A 237 1.85 -27.08 14.21
N ASP A 238 1.51 -27.66 13.05
CA ASP A 238 0.16 -27.73 12.45
C ASP A 238 -0.72 -28.92 12.91
#